data_AF-A0A3C1FPP0-F1
#
_entry.id   AF-A0A3C1FPP0-F1
#
_cell.length_a   1.000
_cell.length_b   1.000
_cell.length_c   1.000
_cell.angle_alpha   90.00
_cell.angle_beta   90.00
_cell.angle_gamma   90.00
#
_symmetry.space_group_name_H-M   'P 1'
#
loop_
_entity.id
_entity.type
_entity.pdbx_description
1 polymer ?
#
loop_
_entity_poly.entity_id
_entity_poly.type
_entity_poly.pdbx_seq_one_letter_code
_entity_poly.pdbx_strand_id
1 'polypeptide(L)' 'MSDKFTAACLQLNSTDVIAENIATVTELARAARGQGADLILTPEVTSIVTKLRPDVIRSTT' A
#
# COMPACT_ATOMS: atom_id res chain seq x y z
N MET A 1 -32.39 3.21 -0.62
CA MET A 1 -31.10 3.91 -0.47
C MET A 1 -30.02 2.84 -0.36
N SER A 2 -28.88 3.01 -1.03
CA SER A 2 -27.73 2.13 -0.79
C SER A 2 -27.11 2.50 0.55
N ASP A 3 -26.66 1.51 1.32
CA ASP A 3 -25.93 1.76 2.56
C ASP A 3 -24.65 2.55 2.28
N LYS A 4 -24.32 3.51 3.16
CA LYS A 4 -23.06 4.25 3.10
C LYS A 4 -21.95 3.40 3.69
N PHE A 5 -20.76 3.49 3.13
CA PHE A 5 -19.55 2.88 3.69
C PHE A 5 -18.45 3.92 3.82
N THR A 6 -17.52 3.70 4.75
CA THR A 6 -16.34 4.55 4.94
C THR A 6 -15.12 3.90 4.29
N ALA A 7 -14.51 4.60 3.34
CA ALA A 7 -13.24 4.20 2.74
C ALA A 7 -12.07 4.92 3.42
N ALA A 8 -10.98 4.21 3.67
CA ALA A 8 -9.70 4.77 4.09
C ALA A 8 -8.65 4.54 3.00
N CYS A 9 -8.10 5.63 2.47
CA CYS A 9 -6.94 5.61 1.60
C CYS A 9 -5.68 5.78 2.45
N LEU A 10 -4.89 4.73 2.59
CA LEU A 10 -3.66 4.79 3.35
C LEU A 10 -2.60 5.56 2.56
N GLN A 11 -2.01 6.58 3.17
CA GLN A 11 -0.85 7.28 2.62
C GLN A 11 0.39 6.85 3.40
N LEU A 12 1.37 6.26 2.71
CA LEU A 12 2.64 5.82 3.27
C LEU A 12 3.78 5.98 2.26
N ASN A 13 5.00 5.93 2.75
CA ASN A 13 6.22 5.89 1.95
C ASN A 13 6.83 4.49 2.06
N SER A 14 6.62 3.67 1.03
CA SER A 14 7.14 2.30 1.00
C SER A 14 8.66 2.28 0.83
N THR A 15 9.31 1.35 1.51
CA THR A 15 10.75 1.07 1.40
C THR A 15 11.00 -0.11 0.47
N ASP A 16 12.28 -0.42 0.21
CA ASP A 16 12.69 -1.63 -0.51
C ASP A 16 12.70 -2.89 0.38
N VAL A 17 12.32 -2.77 1.65
CA VAL A 17 12.20 -3.88 2.60
C VAL A 17 10.74 -4.27 2.78
N ILE A 18 10.34 -5.39 2.16
CA ILE A 18 8.95 -5.89 2.16
C ILE A 18 8.38 -6.01 3.58
N ALA A 19 9.19 -6.47 4.54
CA ALA A 19 8.75 -6.64 5.93
C ALA A 19 8.37 -5.31 6.60
N GLU A 20 9.08 -4.21 6.31
CA GLU A 20 8.78 -2.88 6.84
C GLU A 20 7.48 -2.34 6.25
N ASN A 21 7.26 -2.56 4.95
CA ASN A 21 6.01 -2.17 4.27
C ASN A 21 4.81 -2.91 4.87
N ILE A 22 4.93 -4.23 5.09
CA ILE A 22 3.87 -5.02 5.73
C ILE A 22 3.57 -4.48 7.13
N ALA A 23 4.59 -4.20 7.94
CA ALA A 23 4.41 -3.66 9.28
C ALA A 23 3.66 -2.32 9.24
N THR A 24 4.11 -1.40 8.39
CA THR A 24 3.51 -0.06 8.22
C THR A 24 2.06 -0.14 7.75
N VAL A 25 1.78 -0.92 6.70
CA VAL A 25 0.41 -1.10 6.20
C VAL A 25 -0.49 -1.73 7.25
N THR A 26 0.01 -2.71 8.00
CA THR A 26 -0.77 -3.40 9.04
C THR A 26 -1.17 -2.44 10.16
N GLU A 27 -0.25 -1.59 10.61
CA GLU A 27 -0.52 -0.57 11.62
C GLU A 27 -1.59 0.43 11.14
N LEU A 28 -1.39 0.99 9.95
CA LEU A 28 -2.31 1.95 9.35
C LEU A 28 -3.70 1.34 9.09
N ALA A 29 -3.76 0.09 8.63
CA ALA A 29 -5.02 -0.60 8.41
C ALA A 29 -5.78 -0.85 9.72
N ARG A 30 -5.09 -1.22 10.80
CA ARG A 30 -5.71 -1.35 12.14
C ARG A 30 -6.24 -0.02 12.64
N ALA A 31 -5.47 1.06 12.50
CA ALA A 31 -5.90 2.41 12.87
C ALA A 31 -7.13 2.87 12.07
N ALA A 32 -7.14 2.63 10.75
CA ALA A 32 -8.27 2.94 9.89
C ALA A 32 -9.53 2.14 10.26
N ARG A 33 -9.37 0.84 10.55
CA ARG A 33 -10.48 0.02 11.03
C ARG A 33 -11.02 0.50 12.37
N GLY A 34 -10.13 0.89 13.30
CA GLY A 34 -10.52 1.50 14.57
C GLY A 34 -11.30 2.81 14.42
N GLN A 35 -11.16 3.50 13.28
CA GLN A 35 -11.90 4.71 12.92
C GLN A 35 -13.18 4.43 12.11
N GLY A 36 -13.55 3.16 11.92
CA GLY A 36 -14.80 2.78 11.25
C GLY A 36 -14.68 2.59 9.74
N ALA A 37 -13.47 2.46 9.18
CA ALA A 37 -13.34 2.10 7.78
C ALA A 37 -13.92 0.69 7.49
N ASP A 38 -14.67 0.61 6.40
CA ASP A 38 -15.25 -0.62 5.83
C ASP A 38 -14.43 -1.10 4.62
N LEU A 39 -13.77 -0.16 3.93
CA LEU A 39 -12.86 -0.42 2.83
C LEU A 39 -11.52 0.27 3.11
N ILE A 40 -10.42 -0.47 3.01
CA ILE A 40 -9.07 0.07 3.20
C ILE A 40 -8.27 -0.18 1.93
N LEU A 41 -7.66 0.89 1.40
CA LEU A 41 -6.92 0.88 0.14
C LEU A 41 -5.49 1.32 0.40
N THR A 42 -4.52 0.60 -0.15
CA THR A 42 -3.12 0.99 -0.19
C THR A 42 -2.79 1.66 -1.54
N PRO A 43 -1.72 2.46 -1.63
CA PRO A 43 -1.17 2.89 -2.91
C PRO A 43 -0.76 1.72 -3.80
N GLU A 44 -0.58 1.99 -5.09
CA GLU A 44 -0.07 1.01 -6.03
C GLU A 44 1.32 0.52 -5.60
N VAL A 45 1.59 -0.77 -5.82
CA VAL A 45 2.90 -1.42 -5.58
C VAL A 45 3.41 -1.33 -4.13
N THR A 46 2.52 -1.15 -3.16
CA THR A 46 2.88 -1.01 -1.73
C THR A 46 3.72 -2.17 -1.17
N SER A 47 3.58 -3.38 -1.74
CA SER A 47 4.35 -4.56 -1.31
C SER A 47 5.74 -4.69 -1.96
N ILE A 48 6.04 -3.96 -3.04
CA ILE A 48 7.28 -4.11 -3.83
C ILE A 48 7.76 -2.74 -4.33
N VAL A 49 8.65 -2.09 -3.59
CA VAL A 49 9.41 -0.95 -4.12
C VAL A 49 10.87 -1.37 -4.27
N THR A 50 11.15 -2.15 -5.30
CA THR A 50 12.54 -2.49 -5.64
C THR A 50 13.10 -1.49 -6.63
N LYS A 51 14.42 -1.23 -6.56
CA LYS A 51 15.13 -0.65 -7.70
C LYS A 51 15.07 -1.63 -8.86
N LEU A 52 14.74 -1.15 -10.05
CA LEU A 52 14.86 -1.94 -11.27
C LEU A 52 16.33 -2.34 -11.43
N ARG A 53 16.57 -3.63 -11.69
CA ARG A 53 17.92 -4.09 -12.00
C ARG A 53 18.34 -3.51 -13.37
N PRO A 54 19.62 -3.15 -13.58
CA PRO A 54 20.07 -2.48 -14.81
C PRO A 54 19.75 -3.24 -16.11
N ASP A 55 19.67 -4.58 -16.04
CA ASP A 55 19.32 -5.49 -17.13
C ASP A 55 17.83 -5.42 -17.53
N VAL A 56 16.95 -4.95 -16.65
CA VAL A 56 15.51 -4.79 -16.93
C VAL A 56 15.20 -3.46 -17.64
N ILE A 57 16.06 -2.44 -17.49
CA ILE A 57 15.85 -1.09 -18.03
C ILE A 57 16.09 -1.01 -19.56
N ARG A 58 16.80 -1.98 -20.15
CA ARG A 58 17.28 -1.91 -21.55
C ARG A 58 16.62 -2.88 -22.54
N SER A 59 15.51 -3.54 -22.20
CA SER A 59 14.79 -4.40 -23.15
C SER A 59 13.86 -3.61 -24.08
N THR A 60 14.39 -2.57 -24.72
CA THR A 60 13.73 -1.88 -25.84
C THR A 60 14.80 -1.51 -26.85
N THR A 61 15.22 -2.50 -27.63
CA THR A 61 15.93 -2.30 -28.89
C THR A 61 15.45 -3.36 -29.87
#